data_AF-A0A954PIL3-F1
#
_entry.id   AF-A0A954PIL3-F1
#
_cell.length_a   1.000
_cell.length_b   1.000
_cell.length_c   1.000
_cell.angle_alpha   90.00
_cell.angle_beta   90.00
_cell.angle_gamma   90.00
#
_symmetry.space_group_name_H-M   'P 1'
#
loop_
_entity.id
_entity.type
_entity.pdbx_description
1 polymer ?
#
loop_
_entity_poly.entity_id
_entity_poly.type
_entity_poly.pdbx_seq_one_letter_code
_entity_poly.pdbx_strand_id
1 'polypeptide(L)'
;MTLTTNKITEIAPDQSSLNAAHKLMKPSKWPSLAQRGDLVWGECQGSGANPYRTVFDNANTGYKCTCPSRKYPCKHVLALMWMYVEEPAPFADGEVPQWVNDWLGRRRNTGSSSPQDKPKEKNVAAGSKSLVEAKQAEPGKTLDPEAEAKRQAAAEKRIKTTQHSIASGIDELQQWLEDQVRTGLTAFLNDPNSRCRTIAARLVDAKAQALASRLDELPSRLMRTPSDARLNSLIQELGQIVLICRAWKANQHDGELSRLVGSSENRDSILESATALRVSATWEVVGEQVTTRRDGLVSQATWLMNLDEGIQFALLLDFFPASLGKRGSAFAIGEQLEAELAFYPARQPLRAVIAERKSNSGQDNTANGERDWPAAPVQPLDTYRDALRLAPWISELPLLLPSGRIGHAGSACWWQSQDRTLTLPIAGTPAKHIASIPSNKTVALWDGMRLTLLSAQSDWGRLSYAE
;
A
#
# COMPACT_ATOMS: atom_id res chain seq x y z
N MET A 1 17.63 -34.79 3.26
CA MET A 1 16.50 -35.58 2.71
C MET A 1 16.32 -35.15 1.29
N THR A 2 16.32 -36.08 0.32
CA THR A 2 16.15 -35.75 -1.10
C THR A 2 14.73 -35.23 -1.37
N LEU A 3 14.61 -34.14 -2.13
CA LEU A 3 13.33 -33.55 -2.49
C LEU A 3 12.52 -34.54 -3.36
N THR A 4 11.23 -34.73 -3.03
CA THR A 4 10.31 -35.61 -3.78
C THR A 4 9.06 -34.83 -4.22
N THR A 5 8.35 -35.31 -5.25
CA THR A 5 7.11 -34.70 -5.73
C THR A 5 6.05 -34.57 -4.62
N ASN A 6 5.93 -35.59 -3.76
CA ASN A 6 5.05 -35.55 -2.58
C ASN A 6 5.43 -34.41 -1.63
N LYS A 7 6.74 -34.23 -1.39
CA LYS A 7 7.20 -33.15 -0.51
C LYS A 7 6.91 -31.77 -1.10
N ILE A 8 7.02 -31.61 -2.41
CA ILE A 8 6.70 -30.36 -3.11
C ILE A 8 5.21 -30.03 -2.96
N THR A 9 4.35 -31.03 -3.07
CA THR A 9 2.90 -30.89 -2.82
C THR A 9 2.61 -30.50 -1.37
N GLU A 10 3.28 -31.10 -0.39
CA GLU A 10 3.11 -30.77 1.04
C GLU A 10 3.52 -29.33 1.39
N ILE A 11 4.63 -28.84 0.81
CA ILE A 11 5.13 -27.50 1.12
C ILE A 11 4.41 -26.40 0.34
N ALA A 12 3.59 -26.74 -0.66
CA ALA A 12 2.90 -25.76 -1.45
C ALA A 12 1.77 -25.09 -0.65
N PRO A 13 1.60 -23.76 -0.79
CA PRO A 13 0.66 -23.01 0.05
C PRO A 13 -0.81 -23.29 -0.28
N ASP A 14 -1.11 -23.74 -1.50
CA ASP A 14 -2.45 -24.15 -1.94
C ASP A 14 -2.42 -24.88 -3.30
N GLN A 15 -3.51 -25.56 -3.63
CA GLN A 15 -3.67 -26.27 -4.92
C GLN A 15 -3.58 -25.34 -6.14
N SER A 16 -3.97 -24.07 -5.99
CA SER A 16 -3.89 -23.10 -7.10
C SER A 16 -2.44 -22.79 -7.49
N SER A 17 -1.53 -22.79 -6.51
CA SER A 17 -0.09 -22.56 -6.69
C SER A 17 0.58 -23.75 -7.35
N LEU A 18 0.16 -24.97 -6.98
CA LEU A 18 0.54 -26.22 -7.64
C LEU A 18 0.10 -26.21 -9.12
N ASN A 19 -1.18 -25.94 -9.39
CA ASN A 19 -1.69 -25.89 -10.76
C ASN A 19 -0.98 -24.80 -11.61
N ALA A 20 -0.63 -23.67 -11.01
CA ALA A 20 0.11 -22.60 -11.69
C ALA A 20 1.58 -22.96 -11.92
N ALA A 21 2.21 -23.71 -11.00
CA ALA A 21 3.58 -24.20 -11.15
C ALA A 21 3.69 -25.26 -12.26
N HIS A 22 2.73 -26.18 -12.38
CA HIS A 22 2.71 -27.15 -13.49
C HIS A 22 2.70 -26.47 -14.87
N LYS A 23 1.97 -25.36 -15.02
CA LYS A 23 1.95 -24.58 -16.28
C LYS A 23 3.30 -23.96 -16.63
N LEU A 24 4.20 -23.80 -15.66
CA LEU A 24 5.52 -23.20 -15.82
C LEU A 24 6.62 -24.22 -16.07
N MET A 25 6.37 -25.53 -15.99
CA MET A 25 7.41 -26.57 -16.18
C MET A 25 7.88 -26.72 -17.63
N LYS A 26 7.35 -25.90 -18.56
CA LYS A 26 7.74 -25.93 -19.98
C LYS A 26 9.16 -25.35 -20.13
N PRO A 27 10.14 -26.07 -20.71
CA PRO A 27 11.52 -25.58 -20.88
C PRO A 27 11.62 -24.23 -21.59
N SER A 28 10.70 -23.92 -22.51
CA SER A 28 10.65 -22.62 -23.22
C SER A 28 10.38 -21.40 -22.33
N LYS A 29 9.95 -21.61 -21.09
CA LYS A 29 9.79 -20.55 -20.07
C LYS A 29 11.06 -20.33 -19.23
N TRP A 30 12.11 -21.11 -19.44
CA TRP A 30 13.31 -21.09 -18.62
C TRP A 30 14.55 -20.86 -19.48
N PRO A 31 14.92 -19.60 -19.75
CA PRO A 31 16.14 -19.28 -20.48
C PRO A 31 17.42 -19.84 -19.84
N SER A 32 17.41 -20.09 -18.53
CA SER A 32 18.54 -20.67 -17.81
C SER A 32 18.06 -21.60 -16.70
N LEU A 33 18.67 -22.78 -16.64
CA LEU A 33 18.55 -23.79 -15.58
C LEU A 33 19.96 -24.33 -15.32
N ALA A 34 20.39 -24.34 -14.07
CA ALA A 34 21.68 -24.89 -13.69
C ALA A 34 21.69 -25.37 -12.25
N GLN A 35 22.68 -26.20 -11.92
CA GLN A 35 22.92 -26.69 -10.58
C GLN A 35 24.41 -26.63 -10.24
N ARG A 36 24.72 -26.76 -8.94
CA ARG A 36 26.06 -27.06 -8.44
C ARG A 36 25.96 -27.62 -7.03
N GLY A 37 26.29 -28.91 -6.86
CA GLY A 37 26.03 -29.62 -5.61
C GLY A 37 24.53 -29.66 -5.31
N ASP A 38 24.13 -29.34 -4.08
CA ASP A 38 22.71 -29.30 -3.67
C ASP A 38 21.97 -28.03 -4.09
N LEU A 39 22.64 -27.09 -4.75
CA LEU A 39 22.04 -25.81 -5.16
C LEU A 39 21.52 -25.90 -6.57
N VAL A 40 20.25 -25.57 -6.73
CA VAL A 40 19.55 -25.59 -8.00
C VAL A 40 18.94 -24.22 -8.24
N TRP A 41 19.23 -23.61 -9.40
CA TRP A 41 18.70 -22.29 -9.74
C TRP A 41 18.24 -22.21 -11.19
N GLY A 42 17.39 -21.23 -11.44
CA GLY A 42 16.87 -20.96 -12.77
C GLY A 42 16.34 -19.55 -12.92
N GLU A 43 16.21 -19.14 -14.18
CA GLU A 43 15.60 -17.88 -14.57
C GLU A 43 14.29 -18.18 -15.30
N CYS A 44 13.15 -17.77 -14.75
CA CYS A 44 11.84 -18.01 -15.34
C CYS A 44 11.35 -16.74 -16.06
N GLN A 45 11.08 -16.85 -17.36
CA GLN A 45 10.58 -15.75 -18.19
C GLN A 45 9.12 -15.43 -17.85
N GLY A 46 8.94 -14.28 -17.19
CA GLY A 46 7.63 -13.67 -16.95
C GLY A 46 7.17 -12.77 -18.08
N SER A 47 6.10 -12.00 -17.82
CA SER A 47 5.58 -10.97 -18.74
C SER A 47 6.40 -9.67 -18.78
N GLY A 48 7.43 -9.55 -17.92
CA GLY A 48 8.32 -8.39 -17.87
C GLY A 48 9.62 -8.62 -18.65
N ALA A 49 10.41 -7.55 -18.81
CA ALA A 49 11.68 -7.57 -19.53
C ALA A 49 12.77 -8.41 -18.84
N ASN A 50 12.73 -8.53 -17.50
CA ASN A 50 13.70 -9.29 -16.72
C ASN A 50 13.09 -10.62 -16.22
N PRO A 51 13.78 -11.77 -16.42
CA PRO A 51 13.35 -13.05 -15.84
C PRO A 51 13.31 -13.03 -14.31
N TYR A 52 12.41 -13.83 -13.72
CA TYR A 52 12.41 -14.08 -12.28
C TYR A 52 13.49 -15.10 -11.94
N ARG A 53 14.43 -14.70 -11.08
CA ARG A 53 15.49 -15.57 -10.58
C ARG A 53 14.97 -16.37 -9.41
N THR A 54 15.15 -17.68 -9.46
CA THR A 54 14.72 -18.59 -8.40
C THR A 54 15.81 -19.59 -8.08
N VAL A 55 15.97 -19.89 -6.80
CA VAL A 55 16.96 -20.83 -6.28
C VAL A 55 16.33 -21.65 -5.17
N PHE A 56 16.68 -22.92 -5.09
CA PHE A 56 16.45 -23.73 -3.92
C PHE A 56 17.68 -24.58 -3.58
N ASP A 57 17.72 -25.01 -2.33
CA ASP A 57 18.73 -25.90 -1.76
C ASP A 57 18.06 -27.26 -1.51
N ASN A 58 18.51 -28.27 -2.23
CA ASN A 58 17.99 -29.63 -2.21
C ASN A 58 18.27 -30.34 -0.88
N ALA A 59 19.30 -29.94 -0.13
CA ALA A 59 19.67 -30.61 1.12
C ALA A 59 18.70 -30.29 2.27
N ASN A 60 18.14 -29.07 2.29
CA ASN A 60 17.41 -28.51 3.45
C ASN A 60 16.15 -27.72 3.05
N THR A 61 15.72 -27.81 1.79
CA THR A 61 14.46 -27.24 1.26
C THR A 61 14.35 -25.71 1.42
N GLY A 62 15.47 -25.00 1.55
CA GLY A 62 15.45 -23.54 1.54
C GLY A 62 15.29 -23.01 0.13
N TYR A 63 14.54 -21.93 -0.06
CA TYR A 63 14.31 -21.38 -1.40
C TYR A 63 14.16 -19.86 -1.38
N LYS A 64 14.35 -19.26 -2.55
CA LYS A 64 14.09 -17.84 -2.80
C LYS A 64 13.71 -17.62 -4.26
N CYS A 65 12.79 -16.70 -4.49
CA CYS A 65 12.48 -16.20 -5.83
C CYS A 65 12.35 -14.68 -5.80
N THR A 66 12.74 -14.01 -6.89
CA THR A 66 12.61 -12.55 -7.04
C THR A 66 11.21 -12.09 -7.47
N CYS A 67 10.26 -13.02 -7.65
CA CYS A 67 8.90 -12.65 -8.03
C CYS A 67 8.14 -11.99 -6.86
N PRO A 68 7.22 -11.04 -7.13
CA PRO A 68 6.47 -10.31 -6.09
C PRO A 68 5.34 -11.14 -5.44
N SER A 69 5.41 -12.47 -5.53
CA SER A 69 4.40 -13.37 -4.96
C SER A 69 4.47 -13.36 -3.43
N ARG A 70 3.31 -13.19 -2.78
CA ARG A 70 3.14 -13.36 -1.33
C ARG A 70 2.87 -14.82 -0.90
N LYS A 71 2.84 -15.75 -1.86
CA LYS A 71 2.73 -17.20 -1.61
C LYS A 71 4.14 -17.80 -1.56
N TYR A 72 4.47 -18.49 -0.46
CA TYR A 72 5.79 -19.06 -0.17
C TYR A 72 5.65 -20.55 0.17
N PRO A 73 6.22 -21.47 -0.62
CA PRO A 73 6.92 -21.26 -1.89
C PRO A 73 5.99 -20.74 -2.99
N CYS A 74 6.52 -19.90 -3.87
CA CYS A 74 5.75 -19.36 -5.00
C CYS A 74 5.73 -20.37 -6.16
N LYS A 75 4.85 -20.14 -7.14
CA LYS A 75 4.75 -21.01 -8.33
C LYS A 75 6.07 -21.22 -9.10
N HIS A 76 6.99 -20.24 -9.09
CA HIS A 76 8.28 -20.38 -9.77
C HIS A 76 9.24 -21.29 -9.00
N VAL A 77 9.25 -21.21 -7.67
CA VAL A 77 10.04 -22.13 -6.82
C VAL A 77 9.50 -23.55 -6.96
N LEU A 78 8.17 -23.72 -6.86
CA LEU A 78 7.53 -25.03 -7.00
C LEU A 78 7.79 -25.64 -8.39
N ALA A 79 7.71 -24.83 -9.46
CA ALA A 79 8.03 -25.28 -10.81
C ALA A 79 9.49 -25.70 -10.96
N LEU A 80 10.45 -24.92 -10.43
CA LEU A 80 11.87 -25.26 -10.46
C LEU A 80 12.15 -26.57 -9.70
N MET A 81 11.55 -26.73 -8.52
CA MET A 81 11.63 -27.94 -7.71
C MET A 81 11.07 -29.16 -8.44
N TRP A 82 9.91 -29.05 -9.07
CA TRP A 82 9.32 -30.15 -9.83
C TRP A 82 10.12 -30.49 -11.07
N MET A 83 10.57 -29.50 -11.85
CA MET A 83 11.44 -29.74 -12.99
C MET A 83 12.70 -30.47 -12.58
N TYR A 84 13.29 -30.12 -11.44
CA TYR A 84 14.47 -30.81 -10.92
C TYR A 84 14.21 -32.27 -10.53
N VAL A 85 13.05 -32.56 -9.93
CA VAL A 85 12.69 -33.91 -9.50
C VAL A 85 12.24 -34.80 -10.67
N GLU A 86 11.49 -34.25 -11.63
CA GLU A 86 10.94 -35.01 -12.77
C GLU A 86 11.96 -35.16 -13.91
N GLU A 87 12.72 -34.12 -14.21
CA GLU A 87 13.65 -34.11 -15.35
C GLU A 87 14.94 -33.33 -15.00
N PRO A 88 15.93 -33.96 -14.34
CA PRO A 88 17.18 -33.29 -13.95
C PRO A 88 18.08 -32.92 -15.14
N ALA A 89 17.89 -33.55 -16.31
CA ALA A 89 18.78 -33.44 -17.47
C ALA A 89 19.04 -32.00 -17.98
N PRO A 90 18.07 -31.05 -17.94
CA PRO A 90 18.29 -29.66 -18.35
C PRO A 90 19.12 -28.84 -17.36
N PHE A 91 19.38 -29.34 -16.14
CA PHE A 91 20.17 -28.65 -15.12
C PHE A 91 21.65 -28.99 -15.28
N ALA A 92 22.35 -28.23 -16.14
CA ALA A 92 23.79 -28.38 -16.29
C ALA A 92 24.54 -27.90 -15.04
N ASP A 93 25.67 -28.53 -14.74
CA ASP A 93 26.60 -28.00 -13.74
C ASP A 93 27.14 -26.64 -14.21
N GLY A 94 27.00 -25.62 -13.36
CA GLY A 94 27.37 -24.24 -13.68
C GLY A 94 28.20 -23.56 -12.59
N GLU A 95 28.86 -22.45 -12.96
CA GLU A 95 29.39 -21.53 -11.96
C GLU A 95 28.26 -20.86 -11.20
N VAL A 96 28.38 -20.84 -9.86
CA VAL A 96 27.36 -20.26 -8.98
C VAL A 96 27.30 -18.76 -9.21
N PRO A 97 26.19 -18.21 -9.74
CA PRO A 97 26.09 -16.77 -9.98
C PRO A 97 26.18 -15.97 -8.68
N GLN A 98 26.68 -14.73 -8.77
CA GLN A 98 26.84 -13.86 -7.59
C GLN A 98 25.54 -13.73 -6.77
N TRP A 99 24.37 -13.64 -7.43
CA TRP A 99 23.08 -13.51 -6.74
C TRP A 99 22.67 -14.77 -5.95
N VAL A 100 23.17 -15.96 -6.33
CA VAL A 100 22.99 -17.21 -5.59
C VAL A 100 23.93 -17.24 -4.38
N ASN A 101 25.18 -16.79 -4.55
CA ASN A 101 26.14 -16.63 -3.45
C ASN A 101 25.64 -15.62 -2.39
N ASP A 102 25.06 -14.50 -2.83
CA ASP A 102 24.46 -13.49 -1.95
C ASP A 102 23.30 -14.06 -1.13
N TRP A 103 22.56 -15.03 -1.67
CA TRP A 103 21.49 -15.72 -0.95
C TRP A 103 22.04 -16.71 0.08
N LEU A 104 23.03 -17.53 -0.28
CA LEU A 104 23.70 -18.44 0.65
C LEU A 104 24.33 -17.71 1.84
N GLY A 105 24.98 -16.58 1.58
CA GLY A 105 25.62 -15.76 2.62
C GLY A 105 24.63 -15.24 3.66
N ARG A 106 23.39 -14.91 3.27
CA ARG A 106 22.35 -14.47 4.21
C ARG A 106 21.80 -15.62 5.06
N ARG A 107 21.74 -16.83 4.50
CA ARG A 107 21.21 -18.01 5.21
C ARG A 107 22.13 -18.54 6.30
N ARG A 108 23.45 -18.46 6.08
CA ARG A 108 24.47 -18.87 7.06
C ARG A 108 24.48 -17.97 8.31
N ASN A 109 23.91 -16.76 8.22
CA ASN A 109 23.74 -15.83 9.35
C ASN A 109 22.46 -16.07 10.18
N THR A 110 21.57 -16.99 9.77
CA THR A 110 20.24 -17.20 10.39
C THR A 110 19.99 -18.63 10.88
N GLY A 111 21.04 -19.46 11.02
CA GLY A 111 20.92 -20.85 11.46
C GLY A 111 21.89 -21.25 12.57
N SER A 112 21.37 -21.34 13.80
CA SER A 112 21.82 -22.15 14.95
C SER A 112 23.32 -22.20 15.32
N SER A 113 23.67 -21.66 16.48
CA SER A 113 24.76 -22.18 17.32
C SER A 113 24.54 -21.84 18.80
N SER A 114 24.20 -22.84 19.62
CA SER A 114 24.55 -22.88 21.05
C SER A 114 25.75 -23.82 21.22
N PRO A 115 26.60 -23.60 22.24
CA PRO A 115 28.02 -23.95 22.19
C PRO A 115 28.34 -25.28 22.88
N GLN A 116 29.31 -26.04 22.36
CA GLN A 116 30.25 -26.82 23.18
C GLN A 116 31.50 -27.29 22.42
N ASP A 117 32.64 -27.05 23.08
CA ASP A 117 33.98 -27.66 23.07
C ASP A 117 34.85 -27.84 21.79
N LYS A 118 36.01 -27.16 21.86
CA LYS A 118 37.30 -27.44 21.18
C LYS A 118 38.01 -28.63 21.85
N PRO A 119 39.18 -29.16 21.39
CA PRO A 119 40.16 -28.69 20.37
C PRO A 119 40.59 -29.81 19.36
N LYS A 120 41.37 -29.64 18.27
CA LYS A 120 42.77 -29.18 18.16
C LYS A 120 43.26 -29.21 16.67
N GLU A 121 44.17 -28.29 16.37
CA GLU A 121 45.14 -28.07 15.26
C GLU A 121 45.44 -29.14 14.17
N LYS A 122 45.59 -28.69 12.91
CA LYS A 122 46.91 -28.56 12.22
C LYS A 122 46.82 -27.83 10.85
N ASN A 123 47.87 -27.03 10.59
CA ASN A 123 48.17 -26.18 9.44
C ASN A 123 48.27 -26.90 8.09
N VAL A 124 48.03 -26.20 6.96
CA VAL A 124 49.07 -25.73 5.99
C VAL A 124 48.50 -24.67 5.03
N ALA A 125 49.36 -23.67 4.77
CA ALA A 125 49.33 -22.49 3.90
C ALA A 125 48.68 -22.57 2.51
N ALA A 126 48.08 -21.46 2.03
CA ALA A 126 48.77 -20.43 1.23
C ALA A 126 47.78 -19.42 0.57
N GLY A 127 47.96 -18.13 0.88
CA GLY A 127 47.88 -16.98 -0.03
C GLY A 127 46.65 -16.75 -0.93
N SER A 128 45.75 -15.85 -0.50
CA SER A 128 45.27 -14.73 -1.31
C SER A 128 44.33 -13.85 -0.49
N LYS A 129 44.54 -12.53 -0.55
CA LYS A 129 43.89 -11.49 0.26
C LYS A 129 42.36 -11.62 0.19
N SER A 130 41.73 -11.89 1.33
CA SER A 130 40.29 -12.09 1.47
C SER A 130 39.70 -11.30 2.63
N LEU A 131 38.46 -10.85 2.39
CA LEU A 131 37.59 -9.95 3.15
C LEU A 131 37.11 -10.51 4.52
N VAL A 132 38.02 -11.02 5.34
CA VAL A 132 37.71 -11.61 6.66
C VAL A 132 38.27 -10.82 7.84
N GLU A 133 39.02 -9.72 7.61
CA GLU A 133 39.35 -8.74 8.67
C GLU A 133 38.23 -7.72 8.96
N ALA A 134 37.07 -7.84 8.30
CA ALA A 134 35.95 -6.91 8.48
C ALA A 134 34.83 -7.41 9.42
N LYS A 135 35.01 -8.52 10.14
CA LYS A 135 34.01 -9.03 11.12
C LYS A 135 34.61 -9.74 12.36
N GLN A 136 35.62 -9.15 12.97
CA GLN A 136 35.69 -9.15 14.44
C GLN A 136 35.16 -7.80 14.91
N ALA A 137 34.28 -7.77 15.91
CA ALA A 137 34.10 -6.54 16.67
C ALA A 137 35.43 -6.30 17.39
N GLU A 138 36.26 -5.43 16.83
CA GLU A 138 37.30 -4.81 17.62
C GLU A 138 36.65 -4.09 18.82
N PRO A 139 37.33 -4.03 19.97
CA PRO A 139 36.92 -3.15 21.05
C PRO A 139 36.84 -1.74 20.47
N GLY A 140 35.62 -1.19 20.32
CA GLY A 140 35.39 0.16 19.81
C GLY A 140 36.31 0.60 18.67
N LYS A 141 36.21 -0.03 17.49
CA LYS A 141 36.66 0.67 16.27
C LYS A 141 35.63 1.76 15.99
N THR A 142 35.93 2.98 16.46
CA THR A 142 35.27 4.20 16.00
C THR A 142 35.04 4.07 14.50
N LEU A 143 33.77 4.15 14.04
CA LEU A 143 33.47 4.40 12.63
C LEU A 143 34.47 5.44 12.18
N ASP A 144 35.28 5.13 11.15
CA ASP A 144 36.27 6.09 10.67
C ASP A 144 35.50 7.39 10.41
N PRO A 145 35.69 8.45 11.23
CA PRO A 145 34.76 9.57 11.27
C PRO A 145 34.61 10.21 9.89
N GLU A 146 35.66 10.10 9.08
CA GLU A 146 35.75 10.55 7.70
C GLU A 146 34.87 9.74 6.72
N ALA A 147 34.74 8.41 6.87
CA ALA A 147 33.91 7.57 6.01
C ALA A 147 32.41 7.74 6.29
N GLU A 148 32.05 7.90 7.57
CA GLU A 148 30.69 8.21 7.98
C GLU A 148 30.35 9.67 7.63
N ALA A 149 31.25 10.63 7.86
CA ALA A 149 31.08 12.01 7.42
C ALA A 149 30.93 12.14 5.91
N LYS A 150 31.67 11.34 5.11
CA LYS A 150 31.53 11.33 3.65
C LYS A 150 30.19 10.74 3.20
N ARG A 151 29.66 9.72 3.89
CA ARG A 151 28.33 9.17 3.63
C ARG A 151 27.23 10.16 4.00
N GLN A 152 27.36 10.83 5.14
CA GLN A 152 26.43 11.87 5.59
C GLN A 152 26.46 13.06 4.63
N ALA A 153 27.65 13.55 4.25
CA ALA A 153 27.79 14.63 3.27
C ALA A 153 27.22 14.24 1.88
N ALA A 154 27.39 12.99 1.44
CA ALA A 154 26.79 12.51 0.20
C ALA A 154 25.26 12.39 0.30
N ALA A 155 24.73 11.96 1.45
CA ALA A 155 23.29 11.91 1.71
C ALA A 155 22.68 13.31 1.75
N GLU A 156 23.31 14.26 2.45
CA GLU A 156 22.90 15.67 2.49
C GLU A 156 22.92 16.30 1.09
N LYS A 157 23.98 16.06 0.31
CA LYS A 157 24.06 16.53 -1.08
C LYS A 157 22.91 15.96 -1.90
N ARG A 158 22.61 14.66 -1.77
CA ARG A 158 21.49 14.01 -2.46
C ARG A 158 20.14 14.58 -2.02
N ILE A 159 19.95 14.87 -0.74
CA ILE A 159 18.73 15.50 -0.22
C ILE A 159 18.58 16.89 -0.84
N LYS A 160 19.62 17.72 -0.80
CA LYS A 160 19.62 19.06 -1.42
C LYS A 160 19.35 19.00 -2.92
N THR A 161 19.99 18.09 -3.66
CA THR A 161 19.74 17.90 -5.09
C THR A 161 18.30 17.45 -5.35
N THR A 162 17.76 16.54 -4.53
CA THR A 162 16.37 16.07 -4.66
C THR A 162 15.39 17.20 -4.39
N GLN A 163 15.59 17.98 -3.31
CA GLN A 163 14.78 19.16 -3.00
C GLN A 163 14.85 20.20 -4.12
N HIS A 164 16.02 20.43 -4.70
CA HIS A 164 16.17 21.35 -5.83
C HIS A 164 15.42 20.86 -7.07
N SER A 165 15.52 19.57 -7.42
CA SER A 165 14.75 18.98 -8.52
C SER A 165 13.24 19.11 -8.28
N ILE A 166 12.77 18.83 -7.06
CA ILE A 166 11.37 18.98 -6.68
C ILE A 166 10.91 20.44 -6.81
N ALA A 167 11.72 21.39 -6.32
CA ALA A 167 11.40 22.81 -6.41
C ALA A 167 11.23 23.26 -7.87
N SER A 168 12.16 22.87 -8.75
CA SER A 168 12.07 23.14 -10.19
C SER A 168 10.82 22.51 -10.81
N GLY A 169 10.49 21.27 -10.44
CA GLY A 169 9.25 20.61 -10.90
C GLY A 169 7.98 21.33 -10.43
N ILE A 170 7.99 21.88 -9.22
CA ILE A 170 6.88 22.70 -8.71
C ILE A 170 6.79 24.03 -9.45
N ASP A 171 7.91 24.67 -9.80
CA ASP A 171 7.91 25.89 -10.62
C ASP A 171 7.22 25.64 -11.97
N GLU A 172 7.60 24.57 -12.67
CA GLU A 172 6.97 24.18 -13.92
C GLU A 172 5.48 23.84 -13.76
N LEU A 173 5.12 23.14 -12.69
CA LEU A 173 3.74 22.81 -12.38
C LEU A 173 2.90 24.07 -12.13
N GLN A 174 3.43 25.06 -11.42
CA GLN A 174 2.73 26.32 -11.17
C GLN A 174 2.50 27.08 -12.47
N GLN A 175 3.51 27.19 -13.34
CA GLN A 175 3.34 27.79 -14.66
C GLN A 175 2.29 27.04 -15.49
N TRP A 176 2.32 25.70 -15.47
CA TRP A 176 1.34 24.88 -16.16
C TRP A 176 -0.09 25.09 -15.62
N LEU A 177 -0.26 25.24 -14.29
CA LEU A 177 -1.54 25.53 -13.64
C LEU A 177 -2.08 26.90 -14.06
N GLU A 178 -1.23 27.93 -14.08
CA GLU A 178 -1.59 29.27 -14.56
C GLU A 178 -2.05 29.24 -16.01
N ASP A 179 -1.36 28.48 -16.86
CA ASP A 179 -1.76 28.28 -18.25
C ASP A 179 -3.12 27.57 -18.39
N GLN A 180 -3.44 26.59 -17.53
CA GLN A 180 -4.75 25.92 -17.57
C GLN A 180 -5.89 26.90 -17.22
N VAL A 181 -5.65 27.80 -16.25
CA VAL A 181 -6.63 28.84 -15.89
C VAL A 181 -6.75 29.86 -17.03
N ARG A 182 -5.62 30.33 -17.57
CA ARG A 182 -5.56 31.33 -18.65
C ARG A 182 -6.23 30.85 -19.94
N THR A 183 -6.04 29.57 -20.29
CA THR A 183 -6.65 28.96 -21.49
C THR A 183 -8.09 28.50 -21.27
N GLY A 184 -8.56 28.49 -20.02
CA GLY A 184 -9.90 28.09 -19.62
C GLY A 184 -10.02 26.60 -19.29
N LEU A 185 -10.62 26.31 -18.14
CA LEU A 185 -10.78 24.94 -17.63
C LEU A 185 -11.71 24.07 -18.48
N THR A 186 -12.60 24.67 -19.29
CA THR A 186 -13.40 23.91 -20.26
C THR A 186 -12.52 23.29 -21.35
N ALA A 187 -11.49 23.99 -21.80
CA ALA A 187 -10.53 23.44 -22.78
C ALA A 187 -9.71 22.30 -22.17
N PHE A 188 -9.44 22.35 -20.86
CA PHE A 188 -8.85 21.24 -20.12
C PHE A 188 -9.75 20.01 -20.13
N LEU A 189 -11.05 20.17 -19.85
CA LEU A 189 -12.01 19.06 -19.81
C LEU A 189 -12.19 18.34 -21.16
N ASN A 190 -11.84 18.98 -22.27
CA ASN A 190 -11.87 18.35 -23.60
C ASN A 190 -10.72 17.37 -23.83
N ASP A 191 -9.57 17.58 -23.19
CA ASP A 191 -8.40 16.68 -23.30
C ASP A 191 -7.62 16.57 -21.97
N PRO A 192 -8.25 16.04 -20.90
CA PRO A 192 -7.61 15.94 -19.59
C PRO A 192 -6.50 14.89 -19.59
N ASN A 193 -6.62 13.85 -20.41
CA ASN A 193 -5.66 12.74 -20.45
C ASN A 193 -4.27 13.17 -20.91
N SER A 194 -4.20 13.82 -22.08
CA SER A 194 -2.93 14.26 -22.66
C SER A 194 -2.28 15.29 -21.74
N ARG A 195 -3.05 16.29 -21.32
CA ARG A 195 -2.59 17.40 -20.46
C ARG A 195 -2.01 16.91 -19.14
N CYS A 196 -2.72 16.04 -18.42
CA CYS A 196 -2.24 15.46 -17.17
C CYS A 196 -0.98 14.60 -17.37
N ARG A 197 -0.96 13.75 -18.40
CA ARG A 197 0.16 12.84 -18.65
C ARG A 197 1.46 13.58 -18.91
N THR A 198 1.42 14.66 -19.70
CA THR A 198 2.60 15.47 -20.01
C THR A 198 3.21 16.11 -18.76
N ILE A 199 2.39 16.74 -17.91
CA ILE A 199 2.91 17.39 -16.70
C ILE A 199 3.32 16.36 -15.63
N ALA A 200 2.58 15.25 -15.51
CA ALA A 200 2.93 14.17 -14.58
C ALA A 200 4.29 13.55 -14.90
N ALA A 201 4.62 13.33 -16.19
CA ALA A 201 5.93 12.83 -16.60
C ALA A 201 7.07 13.74 -16.13
N ARG A 202 6.92 15.07 -16.31
CA ARG A 202 7.91 16.05 -15.84
C ARG A 202 8.07 16.04 -14.32
N LEU A 203 6.98 15.87 -13.59
CA LEU A 203 7.02 15.75 -12.13
C LEU A 203 7.72 14.46 -11.67
N VAL A 204 7.58 13.35 -12.40
CA VAL A 204 8.35 12.13 -12.12
C VAL A 204 9.85 12.37 -12.28
N ASP A 205 10.25 13.04 -13.36
CA ASP A 205 11.65 13.42 -13.60
C ASP A 205 12.18 14.36 -12.50
N ALA A 206 11.34 15.28 -12.04
CA ALA A 206 11.60 16.21 -10.95
C ALA A 206 11.57 15.59 -9.54
N LYS A 207 11.32 14.28 -9.40
CA LYS A 207 11.19 13.58 -8.10
C LYS A 207 9.98 13.99 -7.26
N ALA A 208 8.92 14.49 -7.88
CA ALA A 208 7.64 14.82 -7.27
C ALA A 208 6.57 13.74 -7.57
N GLN A 209 6.83 12.48 -7.19
CA GLN A 209 6.02 11.32 -7.58
C GLN A 209 4.57 11.36 -7.07
N ALA A 210 4.33 11.89 -5.87
CA ALA A 210 3.00 11.97 -5.29
C ALA A 210 2.11 12.96 -6.07
N LEU A 211 2.64 14.14 -6.42
CA LEU A 211 1.93 15.08 -7.30
C LEU A 211 1.72 14.51 -8.71
N ALA A 212 2.74 13.83 -9.26
CA ALA A 212 2.62 13.19 -10.57
C ALA A 212 1.46 12.17 -10.59
N SER A 213 1.40 11.32 -9.57
CA SER A 213 0.36 10.29 -9.45
C SER A 213 -1.03 10.91 -9.27
N ARG A 214 -1.14 11.98 -8.47
CA ARG A 214 -2.40 12.71 -8.28
C ARG A 214 -2.92 13.32 -9.58
N LEU A 215 -2.04 13.91 -10.40
CA LEU A 215 -2.41 14.46 -11.71
C LEU A 215 -2.74 13.37 -12.74
N ASP A 216 -2.02 12.26 -12.75
CA ASP A 216 -2.28 11.15 -13.68
C ASP A 216 -3.63 10.45 -13.41
N GLU A 217 -4.08 10.44 -12.14
CA GLU A 217 -5.38 9.89 -11.74
C GLU A 217 -6.56 10.85 -11.98
N LEU A 218 -6.31 12.16 -12.06
CA LEU A 218 -7.34 13.18 -12.20
C LEU A 218 -8.32 12.91 -13.36
N PRO A 219 -7.90 12.52 -14.58
CA PRO A 219 -8.83 12.27 -15.66
C PRO A 219 -9.78 11.10 -15.35
N SER A 220 -9.31 10.02 -14.71
CA SER A 220 -10.18 8.91 -14.30
C SER A 220 -11.19 9.34 -13.24
N ARG A 221 -10.80 10.22 -12.31
CA ARG A 221 -11.73 10.79 -11.31
C ARG A 221 -12.79 11.67 -11.94
N LEU A 222 -12.41 12.56 -12.87
CA LEU A 222 -13.35 13.41 -13.59
C LEU A 222 -14.35 12.61 -14.41
N MET A 223 -13.92 11.49 -15.01
CA MET A 223 -14.81 10.59 -15.75
C MET A 223 -15.90 9.98 -14.87
N ARG A 224 -15.59 9.64 -13.61
CA ARG A 224 -16.56 9.13 -12.62
C ARG A 224 -17.45 10.22 -12.04
N THR A 225 -17.06 11.49 -12.19
CA THR A 225 -17.82 12.63 -11.67
C THR A 225 -18.98 12.97 -12.61
N PRO A 226 -20.20 13.22 -12.09
CA PRO A 226 -21.33 13.73 -12.86
C PRO A 226 -20.97 14.99 -13.65
N SER A 227 -21.52 15.13 -14.86
CA SER A 227 -21.12 16.19 -15.81
C SER A 227 -21.30 17.61 -15.26
N ASP A 228 -22.35 17.84 -14.48
CA ASP A 228 -22.67 19.10 -13.79
C ASP A 228 -21.67 19.45 -12.68
N ALA A 229 -21.02 18.45 -12.08
CA ALA A 229 -20.06 18.63 -10.98
C ALA A 229 -18.59 18.65 -11.45
N ARG A 230 -18.28 18.16 -12.66
CA ARG A 230 -16.90 18.01 -13.16
C ARG A 230 -16.05 19.27 -13.07
N LEU A 231 -16.62 20.43 -13.41
CA LEU A 231 -15.88 21.70 -13.39
C LEU A 231 -15.49 22.09 -11.96
N ASN A 232 -16.41 21.95 -11.00
CA ASN A 232 -16.15 22.26 -9.60
C ASN A 232 -15.13 21.28 -9.00
N SER A 233 -15.25 19.98 -9.29
CA SER A 233 -14.26 18.99 -8.86
C SER A 233 -12.87 19.26 -9.46
N LEU A 234 -12.79 19.72 -10.72
CA LEU A 234 -11.53 20.14 -11.33
C LEU A 234 -10.93 21.36 -10.62
N ILE A 235 -11.73 22.40 -10.37
CA ILE A 235 -11.29 23.60 -9.66
C ILE A 235 -10.76 23.25 -8.27
N GLN A 236 -11.50 22.41 -7.53
CA GLN A 236 -11.10 21.95 -6.20
C GLN A 236 -9.75 21.22 -6.25
N GLU A 237 -9.57 20.28 -7.18
CA GLU A 237 -8.33 19.51 -7.28
C GLU A 237 -7.13 20.38 -7.67
N LEU A 238 -7.27 21.24 -8.68
CA LEU A 238 -6.20 22.15 -9.06
C LEU A 238 -5.88 23.14 -7.94
N GLY A 239 -6.89 23.63 -7.23
CA GLY A 239 -6.73 24.50 -6.06
C GLY A 239 -5.97 23.82 -4.92
N GLN A 240 -6.30 22.56 -4.61
CA GLN A 240 -5.59 21.77 -3.60
C GLN A 240 -4.12 21.54 -4.00
N ILE A 241 -3.84 21.29 -5.27
CA ILE A 241 -2.47 21.18 -5.79
C ILE A 241 -1.71 22.51 -5.62
N VAL A 242 -2.34 23.65 -5.96
CA VAL A 242 -1.74 24.99 -5.74
C VAL A 242 -1.38 25.18 -4.25
N LEU A 243 -2.27 24.80 -3.34
CA LEU A 243 -2.04 24.91 -1.90
C LEU A 243 -0.88 24.03 -1.43
N ILE A 244 -0.77 22.78 -1.91
CA ILE A 244 0.36 21.89 -1.62
C ILE A 244 1.66 22.53 -2.12
N CYS A 245 1.71 22.99 -3.37
CA CYS A 245 2.90 23.61 -3.96
C CYS A 245 3.37 24.84 -3.17
N ARG A 246 2.43 25.72 -2.78
CA ARG A 246 2.75 26.93 -1.99
C ARG A 246 3.21 26.58 -0.58
N ALA A 247 2.51 25.67 0.09
CA ALA A 247 2.87 25.24 1.44
C ALA A 247 4.25 24.58 1.47
N TRP A 248 4.53 23.67 0.52
CA TRP A 248 5.83 22.99 0.44
C TRP A 248 6.97 23.98 0.18
N LYS A 249 6.78 24.97 -0.70
CA LYS A 249 7.77 26.03 -0.92
C LYS A 249 8.04 26.86 0.33
N ALA A 250 7.01 27.15 1.11
CA ALA A 250 7.15 27.89 2.36
C ALA A 250 7.85 27.07 3.46
N ASN A 251 7.68 25.75 3.48
CA ASN A 251 8.31 24.86 4.45
C ASN A 251 8.71 23.50 3.85
N GLN A 252 9.91 23.44 3.24
CA GLN A 252 10.42 22.24 2.57
C GLN A 252 10.88 21.14 3.54
N HIS A 253 10.97 21.45 4.84
CA HIS A 253 11.39 20.51 5.89
C HIS A 253 10.19 19.86 6.60
N ASP A 254 8.97 20.28 6.29
CA ASP A 254 7.77 19.65 6.80
C ASP A 254 7.62 18.24 6.22
N GLY A 255 7.53 17.24 7.12
CA GLY A 255 7.47 15.84 6.73
C GLY A 255 6.19 15.49 5.95
N GLU A 256 5.04 16.07 6.29
CA GLU A 256 3.78 15.79 5.57
C GLU A 256 3.83 16.41 4.17
N LEU A 257 4.28 17.66 4.06
CA LEU A 257 4.41 18.33 2.76
C LEU A 257 5.40 17.59 1.86
N SER A 258 6.50 17.10 2.43
CA SER A 258 7.48 16.28 1.69
C SER A 258 6.85 14.99 1.15
N ARG A 259 5.95 14.35 1.89
CA ARG A 259 5.21 13.15 1.44
C ARG A 259 4.14 13.47 0.40
N LEU A 260 3.47 14.63 0.51
CA LEU A 260 2.47 15.08 -0.46
C LEU A 260 3.08 15.44 -1.83
N VAL A 261 4.36 15.76 -1.85
CA VAL A 261 5.08 16.13 -3.07
C VAL A 261 5.93 14.99 -3.61
N GLY A 262 6.82 14.43 -2.78
CA GLY A 262 7.80 13.43 -3.14
C GLY A 262 7.24 12.01 -3.13
N SER A 263 7.74 11.16 -2.24
CA SER A 263 7.31 9.77 -2.08
C SER A 263 6.70 9.53 -0.72
N SER A 264 5.71 8.64 -0.64
CA SER A 264 5.17 8.16 0.63
C SER A 264 6.08 7.13 1.29
N GLU A 265 6.03 7.05 2.62
CA GLU A 265 6.58 5.95 3.40
C GLU A 265 5.95 4.62 2.99
N ASN A 266 6.70 3.53 3.14
CA ASN A 266 6.17 2.19 2.91
C ASN A 266 5.64 1.60 4.23
N ARG A 267 4.86 0.51 4.12
CA ARG A 267 4.23 -0.15 5.28
C ARG A 267 5.25 -0.52 6.36
N ASP A 268 6.39 -1.09 5.97
CA ASP A 268 7.40 -1.58 6.91
C ASP A 268 8.02 -0.43 7.70
N SER A 269 8.29 0.70 7.05
CA SER A 269 8.84 1.90 7.72
C SER A 269 7.89 2.49 8.77
N ILE A 270 6.57 2.38 8.58
CA ILE A 270 5.60 2.81 9.59
C ILE A 270 5.56 1.83 10.76
N LEU A 271 5.63 0.53 10.49
CA LEU A 271 5.63 -0.51 11.53
C LEU A 271 6.90 -0.47 12.39
N GLU A 272 8.04 -0.08 11.81
CA GLU A 272 9.31 0.07 12.51
C GLU A 272 9.46 1.45 13.19
N SER A 273 8.65 2.43 12.82
CA SER A 273 8.75 3.78 13.37
C SER A 273 8.29 3.83 14.84
N ALA A 274 9.20 4.28 15.71
CA ALA A 274 8.92 4.52 17.12
C ALA A 274 8.09 5.79 17.36
N THR A 275 8.00 6.70 16.38
CA THR A 275 7.27 7.97 16.49
C THR A 275 5.91 7.95 15.80
N ALA A 276 5.55 6.84 15.15
CA ALA A 276 4.23 6.68 14.55
C ALA A 276 3.15 6.68 15.63
N LEU A 277 2.04 7.38 15.37
CA LEU A 277 0.86 7.32 16.22
C LEU A 277 0.29 5.90 16.19
N ARG A 278 0.19 5.26 17.36
CA ARG A 278 -0.39 3.92 17.53
C ARG A 278 -1.65 4.02 18.38
N VAL A 279 -2.72 3.39 17.91
CA VAL A 279 -4.00 3.38 18.61
C VAL A 279 -4.50 1.94 18.68
N SER A 280 -4.61 1.45 19.92
CA SER A 280 -5.23 0.15 20.23
C SER A 280 -6.69 0.38 20.60
N ALA A 281 -7.61 -0.21 19.83
CA ALA A 281 -9.05 -0.10 20.08
C ALA A 281 -9.81 -1.28 19.48
N THR A 282 -11.10 -1.41 19.79
CA THR A 282 -12.06 -2.13 18.94
C THR A 282 -12.41 -1.27 17.73
N TRP A 283 -12.10 -1.78 16.54
CA TRP A 283 -12.37 -1.13 15.26
C TRP A 283 -13.49 -1.87 14.53
N GLU A 284 -14.47 -1.15 14.00
CA GLU A 284 -15.48 -1.73 13.09
C GLU A 284 -15.19 -1.36 11.65
N VAL A 285 -15.33 -2.31 10.75
CA VAL A 285 -15.26 -2.08 9.30
C VAL A 285 -16.56 -1.40 8.84
N VAL A 286 -16.46 -0.12 8.51
CA VAL A 286 -17.61 0.74 8.16
C VAL A 286 -17.75 0.99 6.67
N GLY A 287 -16.82 0.51 5.85
CA GLY A 287 -16.93 0.64 4.39
C GLY A 287 -15.78 0.02 3.63
N GLU A 288 -16.03 -0.24 2.35
CA GLU A 288 -15.03 -0.70 1.40
C GLU A 288 -15.26 -0.04 0.04
N GLN A 289 -14.18 0.32 -0.65
CA GLN A 289 -14.22 0.79 -2.02
C GLN A 289 -13.07 0.18 -2.81
N VAL A 290 -13.42 -0.47 -3.92
CA VAL A 290 -12.47 -1.12 -4.82
C VAL A 290 -12.46 -0.34 -6.14
N THR A 291 -11.29 0.14 -6.55
CA THR A 291 -11.14 0.95 -7.77
C THR A 291 -9.97 0.44 -8.60
N THR A 292 -10.24 0.12 -9.87
CA THR A 292 -9.18 -0.17 -10.85
C THR A 292 -8.49 1.13 -11.27
N ARG A 293 -7.17 1.17 -11.14
CA ARG A 293 -6.31 2.29 -11.51
C ARG A 293 -5.77 2.11 -12.93
N ARG A 294 -5.22 3.20 -13.48
CA ARG A 294 -4.66 3.24 -14.84
C ARG A 294 -3.39 2.39 -15.01
N ASP A 295 -2.64 2.23 -13.93
CA ASP A 295 -1.41 1.44 -13.86
C ASP A 295 -1.67 -0.08 -13.87
N GLY A 296 -2.93 -0.51 -13.97
CA GLY A 296 -3.31 -1.93 -13.94
C GLY A 296 -3.33 -2.53 -12.54
N LEU A 297 -3.18 -1.71 -11.49
CA LEU A 297 -3.44 -2.10 -10.12
C LEU A 297 -4.91 -1.85 -9.78
N VAL A 298 -5.40 -2.62 -8.83
CA VAL A 298 -6.66 -2.39 -8.13
C VAL A 298 -6.29 -1.86 -6.76
N SER A 299 -6.87 -0.71 -6.41
CA SER A 299 -6.82 -0.12 -5.09
C SER A 299 -8.04 -0.58 -4.30
N GLN A 300 -7.83 -1.03 -3.07
CA GLN A 300 -8.89 -1.37 -2.12
C GLN A 300 -8.70 -0.51 -0.87
N ALA A 301 -9.68 0.36 -0.66
CA ALA A 301 -9.80 1.19 0.52
C ALA A 301 -10.78 0.52 1.48
N THR A 302 -10.35 0.25 2.71
CA THR A 302 -11.21 -0.26 3.80
C THR A 302 -11.22 0.77 4.91
N TRP A 303 -12.40 1.28 5.25
CA TRP A 303 -12.57 2.25 6.33
C TRP A 303 -12.96 1.56 7.62
N LEU A 304 -12.28 1.94 8.69
CA LEU A 304 -12.52 1.48 10.05
C LEU A 304 -12.98 2.65 10.91
N MET A 305 -13.82 2.39 11.90
CA MET A 305 -14.21 3.36 12.93
C MET A 305 -13.85 2.81 14.31
N ASN A 306 -13.26 3.66 15.14
CA ASN A 306 -12.98 3.37 16.54
C ASN A 306 -14.31 3.33 17.33
N LEU A 307 -14.52 2.28 18.13
CA LEU A 307 -15.71 2.09 18.96
C LEU A 307 -15.46 2.34 20.45
N ASP A 308 -14.22 2.63 20.85
CA ASP A 308 -13.81 2.73 22.24
C ASP A 308 -13.73 4.18 22.69
N GLU A 309 -13.05 5.01 21.89
CA GLU A 309 -12.74 6.39 22.25
C GLU A 309 -13.05 7.35 21.11
N GLY A 310 -14.01 8.25 21.36
CA GLY A 310 -14.36 9.34 20.45
C GLY A 310 -14.72 8.89 19.04
N ILE A 311 -14.77 9.84 18.11
CA ILE A 311 -14.96 9.55 16.70
C ILE A 311 -13.60 9.62 16.03
N GLN A 312 -13.03 8.45 15.74
CA GLN A 312 -11.80 8.33 14.97
C GLN A 312 -11.99 7.30 13.86
N PHE A 313 -11.56 7.65 12.66
CA PHE A 313 -11.56 6.75 11.52
C PHE A 313 -10.15 6.35 11.15
N ALA A 314 -10.02 5.17 10.53
CA ALA A 314 -8.79 4.73 9.89
C ALA A 314 -9.08 4.23 8.47
N LEU A 315 -8.11 4.37 7.58
CA LEU A 315 -8.13 3.86 6.22
C LEU A 315 -6.99 2.85 6.04
N LEU A 316 -7.36 1.60 5.79
CA LEU A 316 -6.44 0.58 5.28
C LEU A 316 -6.46 0.66 3.75
N LEU A 317 -5.29 0.80 3.15
CA LEU A 317 -5.15 0.95 1.69
C LEU A 317 -4.23 -0.13 1.14
N ASP A 318 -4.82 -1.05 0.37
CA ASP A 318 -4.15 -2.17 -0.26
C ASP A 318 -4.17 -2.05 -1.78
N PHE A 319 -3.10 -2.54 -2.41
CA PHE A 319 -2.95 -2.57 -3.86
C PHE A 319 -2.64 -3.98 -4.34
N PHE A 320 -3.32 -4.41 -5.39
CA PHE A 320 -3.09 -5.70 -6.04
C PHE A 320 -3.16 -5.59 -7.56
N PRO A 321 -2.34 -6.36 -8.30
CA PRO A 321 -2.48 -6.45 -9.75
C PRO A 321 -3.89 -6.88 -10.17
N ALA A 322 -4.52 -6.18 -11.11
CA ALA A 322 -5.84 -6.53 -11.63
C ALA A 322 -5.88 -7.95 -12.23
N SER A 323 -4.74 -8.42 -12.74
CA SER A 323 -4.58 -9.77 -13.29
C SER A 323 -4.74 -10.91 -12.29
N LEU A 324 -4.69 -10.63 -10.97
CA LEU A 324 -4.90 -11.63 -9.93
C LEU A 324 -6.38 -11.87 -9.58
N GLY A 325 -7.32 -11.14 -10.20
CA GLY A 325 -8.75 -11.24 -9.95
C GLY A 325 -9.21 -10.61 -8.62
N LYS A 326 -10.52 -10.60 -8.37
CA LYS A 326 -11.12 -10.13 -7.11
C LYS A 326 -10.74 -11.14 -6.01
N ARG A 327 -9.82 -10.77 -5.12
CA ARG A 327 -9.63 -11.52 -3.87
C ARG A 327 -10.88 -11.33 -3.01
N GLY A 328 -11.25 -12.34 -2.23
CA GLY A 328 -12.19 -12.13 -1.13
C GLY A 328 -11.63 -11.03 -0.23
N SER A 329 -12.48 -10.08 0.18
CA SER A 329 -12.04 -9.04 1.10
C SER A 329 -11.56 -9.70 2.40
N ALA A 330 -10.45 -9.21 2.95
CA ALA A 330 -9.95 -9.69 4.24
C ALA A 330 -10.87 -9.29 5.40
N PHE A 331 -11.83 -8.40 5.12
CA PHE A 331 -12.73 -7.78 6.08
C PHE A 331 -14.16 -7.83 5.56
N ALA A 332 -15.13 -8.03 6.44
CA ALA A 332 -16.54 -7.84 6.13
C ALA A 332 -17.04 -6.51 6.71
N ILE A 333 -17.92 -5.80 6.00
CA ILE A 333 -18.56 -4.60 6.57
C ILE A 333 -19.40 -5.03 7.79
N GLY A 334 -19.23 -4.32 8.91
CA GLY A 334 -19.78 -4.66 10.22
C GLY A 334 -18.87 -5.56 11.07
N GLU A 335 -17.76 -6.09 10.53
CA GLU A 335 -16.79 -6.85 11.32
C GLU A 335 -16.12 -5.94 12.35
N GLN A 336 -16.19 -6.33 13.62
CA GLN A 336 -15.43 -5.70 14.70
C GLN A 336 -14.14 -6.50 14.97
N LEU A 337 -13.03 -5.78 15.10
CA LEU A 337 -11.72 -6.36 15.36
C LEU A 337 -10.96 -5.55 16.43
N GLU A 338 -10.42 -6.24 17.43
CA GLU A 338 -9.48 -5.64 18.37
C GLU A 338 -8.09 -5.62 17.73
N ALA A 339 -7.59 -4.41 17.45
CA ALA A 339 -6.29 -4.23 16.83
C ALA A 339 -5.60 -2.94 17.26
N GLU A 340 -4.27 -3.00 17.21
CA GLU A 340 -3.43 -1.82 17.20
C GLU A 340 -3.20 -1.37 15.76
N LEU A 341 -3.57 -0.13 15.46
CA LEU A 341 -3.29 0.51 14.18
C LEU A 341 -2.15 1.52 14.34
N ALA A 342 -1.17 1.46 13.43
CA ALA A 342 -0.12 2.47 13.28
C ALA A 342 -0.47 3.41 12.12
N PHE A 343 -0.60 4.70 12.40
CA PHE A 343 -1.03 5.72 11.44
C PHE A 343 0.15 6.35 10.70
N TYR A 344 -0.05 6.63 9.41
CA TYR A 344 0.89 7.43 8.63
C TYR A 344 0.88 8.87 9.17
N PRO A 345 2.06 9.51 9.36
CA PRO A 345 2.11 10.84 9.93
C PRO A 345 1.49 11.91 9.00
N ALA A 346 0.46 12.58 9.49
CA ALA A 346 -0.23 13.69 8.85
C ALA A 346 -0.85 14.60 9.92
N ARG A 347 -1.16 15.86 9.58
CA ARG A 347 -1.94 16.76 10.44
C ARG A 347 -3.34 16.21 10.78
N GLN A 348 -3.88 15.36 9.92
CA GLN A 348 -5.12 14.61 10.12
C GLN A 348 -4.84 13.12 9.80
N PRO A 349 -4.36 12.33 10.78
CA PRO A 349 -4.03 10.93 10.55
C PRO A 349 -5.28 10.11 10.20
N LEU A 350 -5.30 9.55 9.00
CA LEU A 350 -6.39 8.68 8.54
C LEU A 350 -5.85 7.35 8.01
N ARG A 351 -4.87 7.40 7.11
CA ARG A 351 -4.25 6.18 6.58
C ARG A 351 -3.50 5.45 7.69
N ALA A 352 -3.69 4.15 7.81
CA ALA A 352 -3.06 3.32 8.83
C ALA A 352 -2.66 1.94 8.29
N VAL A 353 -1.89 1.22 9.10
CA VAL A 353 -1.59 -0.21 8.92
C VAL A 353 -1.88 -0.94 10.22
N ILE A 354 -2.42 -2.15 10.11
CA ILE A 354 -2.57 -3.03 11.29
C ILE A 354 -1.17 -3.43 11.74
N ALA A 355 -0.80 -3.01 12.95
CA ALA A 355 0.44 -3.38 13.62
C ALA A 355 0.30 -4.72 14.33
N GLU A 356 -0.79 -4.87 15.10
CA GLU A 356 -1.09 -6.10 15.82
C GLU A 356 -2.61 -6.35 15.79
N ARG A 357 -3.02 -7.60 15.56
CA ARG A 357 -4.42 -8.03 15.69
C ARG A 357 -4.49 -9.01 16.84
N LYS A 358 -5.35 -8.74 17.83
CA LYS A 358 -5.59 -9.71 18.89
C LYS A 358 -6.37 -10.89 18.31
N SER A 359 -5.83 -12.09 18.45
CA SER A 359 -6.53 -13.31 18.06
C SER A 359 -7.52 -13.67 19.16
N ASN A 360 -8.81 -13.68 18.86
CA ASN A 360 -9.81 -14.28 19.75
C ASN A 360 -9.68 -15.80 19.65
N SER A 361 -8.64 -16.36 20.27
CA SER A 361 -8.49 -17.80 20.40
C SER A 361 -9.51 -18.34 21.41
N GLY A 362 -10.71 -18.67 20.92
CA GLY A 362 -11.51 -19.81 21.40
C GLY A 362 -12.03 -19.84 22.85
N GLN A 363 -11.92 -18.79 23.66
CA GLN A 363 -12.54 -18.75 24.99
C GLN A 363 -13.29 -17.43 25.21
N ASP A 364 -14.57 -17.58 25.56
CA ASP A 364 -15.54 -16.55 25.96
C ASP A 364 -15.94 -15.50 24.93
N ASN A 365 -16.60 -15.96 23.86
CA ASN A 365 -17.29 -15.12 22.88
C ASN A 365 -18.62 -14.51 23.38
N THR A 366 -18.77 -14.32 24.70
CA THR A 366 -19.99 -13.80 25.34
C THR A 366 -19.76 -12.67 26.35
N ALA A 367 -18.51 -12.26 26.59
CA ALA A 367 -18.20 -11.22 27.59
C ALA A 367 -18.04 -9.79 27.03
N ASN A 368 -17.64 -9.63 25.77
CA ASN A 368 -17.66 -8.33 25.09
C ASN A 368 -18.77 -8.34 24.04
N GLY A 369 -19.95 -7.83 24.41
CA GLY A 369 -21.03 -7.61 23.44
C GLY A 369 -20.60 -6.72 22.28
N GLU A 370 -21.29 -6.84 21.14
CA GLU A 370 -21.07 -5.97 19.97
C GLU A 370 -21.09 -4.50 20.42
N ARG A 371 -19.98 -3.79 20.21
CA ARG A 371 -19.87 -2.39 20.64
C ARG A 371 -20.73 -1.52 19.72
N ASP A 372 -21.47 -0.57 20.29
CA ASP A 372 -22.25 0.37 19.48
C ASP A 372 -21.36 1.47 18.91
N TRP A 373 -21.82 2.09 17.82
CA TRP A 373 -21.18 3.28 17.26
C TRP A 373 -21.23 4.44 18.26
N PRO A 374 -20.19 5.31 18.30
CA PRO A 374 -20.22 6.50 19.12
C PRO A 374 -21.40 7.43 18.75
N ALA A 375 -21.73 8.36 19.64
CA ALA A 375 -22.74 9.37 19.34
C ALA A 375 -22.29 10.25 18.18
N ALA A 376 -23.15 10.45 17.18
CA ALA A 376 -22.85 11.35 16.08
C ALA A 376 -22.80 12.81 16.57
N PRO A 377 -21.90 13.63 16.00
CA PRO A 377 -21.83 15.04 16.33
C PRO A 377 -23.08 15.78 15.82
N VAL A 378 -23.50 16.82 16.55
CA VAL A 378 -24.65 17.65 16.15
C VAL A 378 -24.37 18.38 14.82
N GLN A 379 -23.14 18.83 14.62
CA GLN A 379 -22.69 19.48 13.38
C GLN A 379 -21.56 18.66 12.74
N PRO A 380 -21.88 17.57 12.01
CA PRO A 380 -20.86 16.67 11.45
C PRO A 380 -19.91 17.34 10.46
N LEU A 381 -20.34 18.44 9.82
CA LEU A 381 -19.48 19.18 8.90
C LEU A 381 -18.39 20.01 9.61
N ASP A 382 -18.51 20.28 10.91
CA ASP A 382 -17.46 21.02 11.63
C ASP A 382 -16.17 20.21 11.68
N THR A 383 -16.24 18.88 11.81
CA THR A 383 -15.08 17.99 11.68
C THR A 383 -14.34 18.20 10.36
N TYR A 384 -15.06 18.31 9.25
CA TYR A 384 -14.46 18.57 7.94
C TYR A 384 -13.86 19.98 7.86
N ARG A 385 -14.54 20.98 8.39
CA ARG A 385 -14.06 22.37 8.42
C ARG A 385 -12.78 22.51 9.24
N ASP A 386 -12.72 21.86 10.39
CA ASP A 386 -11.56 21.86 11.28
C ASP A 386 -10.37 21.13 10.65
N ALA A 387 -10.64 20.00 9.99
CA ALA A 387 -9.63 19.27 9.22
C ALA A 387 -9.03 20.15 8.11
N LEU A 388 -9.85 20.89 7.35
CA LEU A 388 -9.39 21.79 6.30
C LEU A 388 -8.59 23.00 6.83
N ARG A 389 -8.84 23.48 8.04
CA ARG A 389 -8.03 24.54 8.65
C ARG A 389 -6.58 24.10 8.89
N LEU A 390 -6.37 22.81 9.18
CA LEU A 390 -5.05 22.24 9.41
C LEU A 390 -4.42 21.77 8.11
N ALA A 391 -5.16 21.04 7.29
CA ALA A 391 -4.70 20.41 6.05
C ALA A 391 -5.69 20.71 4.91
N PRO A 392 -5.58 21.89 4.24
CA PRO A 392 -6.53 22.33 3.23
C PRO A 392 -6.44 21.54 1.90
N TRP A 393 -5.52 20.56 1.82
CA TRP A 393 -5.33 19.65 0.71
C TRP A 393 -6.05 18.31 0.86
N ILE A 394 -6.82 18.11 1.94
CA ILE A 394 -7.68 16.95 2.13
C ILE A 394 -8.77 16.94 1.04
N SER A 395 -8.81 15.88 0.24
CA SER A 395 -9.81 15.71 -0.82
C SER A 395 -11.12 15.14 -0.29
N GLU A 396 -11.06 14.24 0.68
CA GLU A 396 -12.22 13.56 1.26
C GLU A 396 -11.97 13.19 2.72
N LEU A 397 -13.03 13.18 3.54
CA LEU A 397 -12.96 12.78 4.94
C LEU A 397 -14.17 11.90 5.32
N PRO A 398 -14.00 10.80 6.05
CA PRO A 398 -15.13 10.08 6.63
C PRO A 398 -15.82 10.91 7.71
N LEU A 399 -17.15 10.94 7.67
CA LEU A 399 -18.02 11.58 8.64
C LEU A 399 -18.98 10.56 9.24
N LEU A 400 -19.25 10.72 10.53
CA LEU A 400 -20.38 10.08 11.20
C LEU A 400 -21.56 11.07 11.21
N LEU A 401 -22.61 10.75 10.47
CA LEU A 401 -23.84 11.54 10.39
C LEU A 401 -24.84 11.02 11.43
N PRO A 402 -25.66 11.91 12.02
CA PRO A 402 -26.71 11.53 12.98
C PRO A 402 -27.85 10.76 12.31
N SER A 403 -28.95 10.57 13.03
CA SER A 403 -30.15 9.95 12.47
C SER A 403 -30.65 10.75 11.26
N GLY A 404 -31.03 10.04 10.21
CA GLY A 404 -31.37 10.63 8.93
C GLY A 404 -31.98 9.64 7.94
N ARG A 405 -32.26 10.15 6.75
CA ARG A 405 -32.89 9.39 5.67
C ARG A 405 -32.39 9.86 4.31
N ILE A 406 -32.52 9.00 3.32
CA ILE A 406 -32.21 9.32 1.93
C ILE A 406 -33.49 9.77 1.23
N GLY A 407 -33.45 10.96 0.64
CA GLY A 407 -34.51 11.56 -0.16
C GLY A 407 -34.10 11.74 -1.61
N HIS A 408 -35.10 11.89 -2.49
CA HIS A 408 -34.89 12.14 -3.90
C HIS A 408 -35.51 13.48 -4.30
N ALA A 409 -34.78 14.26 -5.10
CA ALA A 409 -35.28 15.46 -5.76
C ALA A 409 -34.92 15.39 -7.25
N GLY A 410 -35.90 15.03 -8.08
CA GLY A 410 -35.62 14.67 -9.48
C GLY A 410 -34.71 13.44 -9.56
N SER A 411 -33.61 13.56 -10.31
CA SER A 411 -32.57 12.51 -10.42
C SER A 411 -31.51 12.57 -9.33
N ALA A 412 -31.53 13.58 -8.45
CA ALA A 412 -30.53 13.76 -7.40
C ALA A 412 -30.97 13.08 -6.10
N CYS A 413 -30.03 12.41 -5.44
CA CYS A 413 -30.20 11.83 -4.11
C CYS A 413 -29.60 12.76 -3.06
N TRP A 414 -30.27 12.85 -1.90
CA TRP A 414 -29.87 13.68 -0.79
C TRP A 414 -29.97 12.89 0.51
N TRP A 415 -29.01 13.06 1.40
CA TRP A 415 -29.15 12.66 2.79
C TRP A 415 -29.72 13.84 3.57
N GLN A 416 -30.73 13.60 4.40
CA GLN A 416 -31.35 14.62 5.25
C GLN A 416 -31.40 14.11 6.69
N SER A 417 -30.94 14.95 7.62
CA SER A 417 -31.03 14.67 9.05
C SER A 417 -32.48 14.58 9.52
N GLN A 418 -32.74 13.81 10.58
CA GLN A 418 -34.09 13.59 11.10
C GLN A 418 -34.78 14.89 11.54
N ASP A 419 -34.02 15.83 12.11
CA ASP A 419 -34.46 17.18 12.50
C ASP A 419 -34.57 18.17 11.32
N ARG A 420 -34.17 17.73 10.11
CA ARG A 420 -34.17 18.50 8.85
C ARG A 420 -33.28 19.75 8.85
N THR A 421 -32.32 19.86 9.78
CA THR A 421 -31.39 20.99 9.84
C THR A 421 -30.23 20.85 8.86
N LEU A 422 -29.89 19.62 8.47
CA LEU A 422 -28.80 19.32 7.56
C LEU A 422 -29.30 18.51 6.36
N THR A 423 -29.00 18.97 5.16
CA THR A 423 -29.30 18.26 3.91
C THR A 423 -28.07 18.29 3.01
N LEU A 424 -27.57 17.11 2.64
CA LEU A 424 -26.32 16.93 1.92
C LEU A 424 -26.56 16.12 0.64
N PRO A 425 -26.02 16.54 -0.51
CA PRO A 425 -26.18 15.78 -1.74
C PRO A 425 -25.36 14.50 -1.68
N ILE A 426 -25.89 13.42 -2.26
CA ILE A 426 -25.22 12.13 -2.36
C ILE A 426 -24.61 11.99 -3.77
N ALA A 427 -23.43 11.39 -3.84
CA ALA A 427 -22.81 10.94 -5.07
C ALA A 427 -23.42 9.61 -5.50
N GLY A 428 -23.89 9.53 -6.76
CA GLY A 428 -24.54 8.35 -7.29
C GLY A 428 -26.00 8.19 -6.84
N THR A 429 -26.53 6.98 -6.96
CA THR A 429 -27.92 6.66 -6.63
C THR A 429 -27.93 5.36 -5.83
N PRO A 430 -28.13 5.41 -4.50
CA PRO A 430 -28.22 4.22 -3.67
C PRO A 430 -29.34 3.29 -4.15
N ALA A 431 -29.19 1.99 -3.92
CA ALA A 431 -30.22 1.03 -4.26
C ALA A 431 -31.54 1.37 -3.56
N LYS A 432 -32.64 1.37 -4.32
CA LYS A 432 -33.96 1.87 -3.87
C LYS A 432 -34.44 1.24 -2.55
N HIS A 433 -34.15 -0.05 -2.35
CA HIS A 433 -34.58 -0.79 -1.16
C HIS A 433 -33.82 -0.37 0.11
N ILE A 434 -32.57 0.08 -0.01
CA ILE A 434 -31.77 0.60 1.12
C ILE A 434 -32.12 2.07 1.37
N ALA A 435 -32.37 2.84 0.31
CA ALA A 435 -32.69 4.26 0.41
C ALA A 435 -33.98 4.58 1.21
N SER A 436 -34.92 3.63 1.29
CA SER A 436 -36.16 3.78 2.05
C SER A 436 -36.03 3.49 3.55
N ILE A 437 -34.90 2.94 4.00
CA ILE A 437 -34.70 2.54 5.40
C ILE A 437 -34.16 3.74 6.17
N PRO A 438 -34.83 4.22 7.24
CA PRO A 438 -34.27 5.25 8.09
C PRO A 438 -33.02 4.71 8.79
N SER A 439 -31.99 5.54 8.85
CA SER A 439 -30.73 5.21 9.52
C SER A 439 -30.60 5.98 10.83
N ASN A 440 -30.23 5.29 11.89
CA ASN A 440 -29.94 5.87 13.21
C ASN A 440 -28.62 6.65 13.18
N LYS A 441 -27.64 6.16 12.42
CA LYS A 441 -26.35 6.80 12.15
C LYS A 441 -25.87 6.39 10.75
N THR A 442 -25.15 7.25 10.05
CA THR A 442 -24.60 6.95 8.71
C THR A 442 -23.12 7.29 8.68
N VAL A 443 -22.27 6.38 8.21
CA VAL A 443 -20.89 6.69 7.86
C VAL A 443 -20.82 6.95 6.35
N ALA A 444 -20.23 8.08 5.98
CA ALA A 444 -20.07 8.50 4.60
C ALA A 444 -18.78 9.29 4.41
N LEU A 445 -18.22 9.27 3.20
CA LEU A 445 -17.12 10.15 2.82
C LEU A 445 -17.70 11.47 2.33
N TRP A 446 -17.17 12.58 2.83
CA TRP A 446 -17.50 13.91 2.36
C TRP A 446 -16.31 14.51 1.61
N ASP A 447 -16.51 14.84 0.34
CA ASP A 447 -15.49 15.43 -0.53
C ASP A 447 -15.52 16.97 -0.54
N GLY A 448 -16.36 17.60 0.29
CA GLY A 448 -16.61 19.04 0.26
C GLY A 448 -17.82 19.45 -0.59
N MET A 449 -18.33 18.54 -1.42
CA MET A 449 -19.46 18.77 -2.30
C MET A 449 -20.57 17.73 -2.17
N ARG A 450 -20.23 16.44 -2.06
CA ARG A 450 -21.15 15.30 -2.07
C ARG A 450 -20.71 14.21 -1.09
N LEU A 451 -21.70 13.45 -0.62
CA LEU A 451 -21.50 12.26 0.20
C LEU A 451 -21.35 11.01 -0.66
N THR A 452 -20.30 10.25 -0.44
CA THR A 452 -20.25 8.84 -0.85
C THR A 452 -20.63 8.00 0.37
N LEU A 453 -21.81 7.38 0.34
CA LEU A 453 -22.28 6.57 1.46
C LEU A 453 -21.44 5.29 1.58
N LEU A 454 -21.04 4.94 2.81
CA LEU A 454 -20.29 3.72 3.08
C LEU A 454 -21.18 2.68 3.77
N SER A 455 -21.70 3.02 4.95
CA SER A 455 -22.61 2.17 5.71
C SER A 455 -23.55 2.98 6.58
N ALA A 456 -24.60 2.35 7.08
CA ALA A 456 -25.49 2.93 8.08
C ALA A 456 -25.89 1.90 9.13
N GLN A 457 -26.16 2.40 10.33
CA GLN A 457 -26.87 1.65 11.37
C GLN A 457 -28.37 1.93 11.23
N SER A 458 -29.19 0.89 11.23
CA SER A 458 -30.65 0.98 11.27
C SER A 458 -31.21 0.02 12.32
N ASP A 459 -32.50 0.12 12.60
CA ASP A 459 -33.20 -0.83 13.48
C ASP A 459 -33.23 -2.27 12.92
N TRP A 460 -32.88 -2.43 11.63
CA TRP A 460 -32.82 -3.70 10.92
C TRP A 460 -31.40 -4.27 10.85
N GLY A 461 -30.43 -3.59 11.48
CA GLY A 461 -29.01 -3.93 11.47
C GLY A 461 -28.17 -2.98 10.63
N ARG A 462 -26.97 -3.44 10.25
CA ARG A 462 -26.02 -2.71 9.42
C ARG A 462 -26.42 -2.75 7.95
N LEU A 463 -26.49 -1.57 7.33
CA LEU A 463 -26.71 -1.38 5.90
C LEU A 463 -25.37 -1.07 5.25
N SER A 464 -25.02 -1.81 4.20
CA SER A 464 -23.87 -1.50 3.34
C SER A 464 -24.36 -0.78 2.08
N TYR A 465 -23.65 0.27 1.67
CA TYR A 465 -23.86 0.95 0.39
C TYR A 465 -22.78 0.62 -0.65
N ALA A 466 -21.88 -0.31 -0.34
CA ALA A 466 -20.90 -0.81 -1.31
C ALA A 466 -21.58 -1.62 -2.42
N GLU A 467 -21.19 -1.38 -3.66
CA GLU A 467 -21.68 -2.08 -4.86
C GLU A 467 -21.00 -3.44 -5.12
#